data_AF-A0A7Y4A5W4-F1
#
_entry.id   AF-A0A7Y4A5W4-F1
#
_cell.length_a   1.000
_cell.length_b   1.000
_cell.length_c   1.000
_cell.angle_alpha   90.00
_cell.angle_beta   90.00
_cell.angle_gamma   90.00
#
_symmetry.space_group_name_H-M   'P 1'
#
loop_
_entity.id
_entity.type
_entity.pdbx_description
1 polymer ?
#
loop_
_entity_poly.entity_id
_entity_poly.type
_entity_poly.pdbx_seq_one_letter_code
_entity_poly.pdbx_strand_id
1 'polypeptide(L)'
;MTNFKKSALASLFVFGLAASAVANASSNATVIWSGTVPVTNASASMVITGLAGDLTALNGTITPGTDGVFESDAIVLESHINDNNDPANPTVGLLAPANWTLVDATVTFDGSANPAQAVEVDVNGAPLAIGDQVQNVETISAKISQTVALPEAEVGGATVEATLTVMADLV
;
A
#
# COMPACT_ATOMS: atom_id res chain seq x y z
N MET A 1 -74.54 -45.47 -36.61
CA MET A 1 -73.30 -46.00 -36.00
C MET A 1 -72.43 -44.83 -35.58
N THR A 2 -72.36 -44.52 -34.29
CA THR A 2 -71.51 -43.46 -33.73
C THR A 2 -70.25 -44.10 -33.13
N ASN A 3 -69.09 -43.85 -33.75
CA ASN A 3 -67.85 -44.54 -33.40
C ASN A 3 -67.16 -43.90 -32.20
N PHE A 4 -66.96 -44.68 -31.13
CA PHE A 4 -65.93 -44.41 -30.12
C PHE A 4 -64.54 -44.72 -30.69
N LYS A 5 -63.55 -43.86 -30.43
CA LYS A 5 -62.13 -44.24 -30.37
C LYS A 5 -61.45 -43.54 -29.19
N LYS A 6 -60.58 -44.27 -28.49
CA LYS A 6 -59.81 -43.84 -27.31
C LYS A 6 -58.31 -43.71 -27.66
N SER A 7 -57.62 -42.84 -26.91
CA SER A 7 -56.18 -42.88 -26.54
C SER A 7 -55.06 -42.80 -27.60
N ALA A 8 -54.25 -41.73 -27.49
CA ALA A 8 -52.77 -41.67 -27.48
C ALA A 8 -52.42 -40.15 -27.47
N LEU A 9 -51.92 -39.50 -26.41
CA LEU A 9 -50.67 -39.63 -25.64
C LEU A 9 -49.40 -39.23 -26.43
N ALA A 10 -48.62 -38.33 -25.81
CA ALA A 10 -47.31 -37.78 -26.23
C ALA A 10 -47.38 -36.74 -27.39
N SER A 11 -46.61 -35.65 -27.42
CA SER A 11 -45.40 -35.28 -26.64
C SER A 11 -45.21 -33.73 -26.59
N LEU A 12 -44.33 -33.23 -25.70
CA LEU A 12 -43.39 -32.09 -25.88
C LEU A 12 -43.94 -30.79 -26.52
N PHE A 13 -43.93 -29.58 -25.95
CA PHE A 13 -42.83 -28.77 -25.37
C PHE A 13 -43.42 -27.33 -25.19
N VAL A 14 -42.90 -26.32 -24.48
CA VAL A 14 -41.82 -26.09 -23.49
C VAL A 14 -42.43 -25.15 -22.43
N PHE A 15 -41.96 -25.16 -21.18
CA PHE A 15 -42.27 -24.08 -20.23
C PHE A 15 -41.51 -22.79 -20.59
N GLY A 16 -42.22 -21.79 -21.10
CA GLY A 16 -41.71 -20.43 -21.34
C GLY A 16 -41.52 -19.64 -20.04
N LEU A 17 -40.69 -20.15 -19.12
CA LEU A 17 -40.19 -19.35 -18.00
C LEU A 17 -39.26 -18.28 -18.56
N ALA A 18 -39.82 -17.09 -18.81
CA ALA A 18 -39.04 -15.88 -19.02
C ALA A 18 -38.39 -15.49 -17.69
N ALA A 19 -37.33 -16.21 -17.31
CA ALA A 19 -36.38 -15.75 -16.33
C ALA A 19 -35.69 -14.52 -16.92
N SER A 20 -36.27 -13.35 -16.67
CA SER A 20 -35.54 -12.09 -16.69
C SER A 20 -34.53 -12.17 -15.55
N ALA A 21 -33.41 -12.85 -15.83
CA ALA A 21 -32.20 -12.69 -15.07
C ALA A 21 -31.81 -11.22 -15.21
N VAL A 22 -32.27 -10.42 -14.25
CA VAL A 22 -31.66 -9.12 -14.00
C VAL A 22 -30.21 -9.45 -13.70
N ALA A 23 -29.33 -9.13 -14.63
CA ALA A 23 -27.91 -9.33 -14.41
C ALA A 23 -27.58 -8.63 -13.09
N ASN A 24 -26.89 -9.34 -12.18
CA ASN A 24 -26.35 -8.71 -11.00
C ASN A 24 -25.29 -7.73 -11.45
N ALA A 25 -25.70 -6.48 -11.72
CA ALA A 25 -24.85 -5.32 -11.87
C ALA A 25 -24.30 -4.94 -10.48
N SER A 26 -23.57 -5.89 -9.88
CA SER A 26 -22.82 -5.69 -8.66
C SER A 26 -21.56 -4.93 -9.04
N SER A 27 -21.57 -3.62 -8.79
CA SER A 27 -20.35 -2.81 -8.79
C SER A 27 -19.92 -2.62 -7.35
N ASN A 28 -18.74 -3.15 -7.03
CA ASN A 28 -18.05 -2.96 -5.76
C ASN A 28 -16.89 -2.00 -5.96
N ALA A 29 -16.74 -1.05 -5.03
CA ALA A 29 -15.62 -0.12 -4.98
C ALA A 29 -15.24 0.11 -3.52
N THR A 30 -14.07 -0.39 -3.12
CA THR A 30 -13.47 -0.09 -1.81
C THR A 30 -12.55 1.09 -2.00
N VAL A 31 -12.89 2.24 -1.41
CA VAL A 31 -11.99 3.41 -1.38
C VAL A 31 -11.17 3.32 -0.11
N ILE A 32 -9.89 3.00 -0.27
CA ILE A 32 -8.93 2.86 0.82
C ILE A 32 -8.29 4.21 1.11
N TRP A 33 -8.28 4.60 2.39
CA TRP A 33 -7.38 5.62 2.92
C TRP A 33 -6.78 5.08 4.21
N SER A 34 -5.78 4.22 4.03
CA SER A 34 -4.86 3.78 5.09
C SER A 34 -3.74 4.79 5.23
N GLY A 35 -3.35 5.09 6.47
CA GLY A 35 -2.36 6.11 6.75
C GLY A 35 -2.16 6.30 8.24
N THR A 36 -1.03 5.81 8.76
CA THR A 36 -0.53 6.24 10.06
C THR A 36 0.07 7.63 9.89
N VAL A 37 -0.28 8.59 10.76
CA VAL A 37 0.38 9.91 10.75
C VAL A 37 1.88 9.70 10.97
N PRO A 38 2.75 10.07 10.01
CA PRO A 38 4.19 9.84 10.15
C PRO A 38 4.73 10.63 11.34
N VAL A 39 5.43 9.93 12.25
CA VAL A 39 6.04 10.56 13.42
C VAL A 39 7.54 10.64 13.20
N THR A 40 8.01 11.83 12.84
CA THR A 40 9.44 12.13 12.86
C THR A 40 9.86 12.44 14.28
N ASN A 41 10.59 11.51 14.92
CA ASN A 41 11.27 11.79 16.19
C ASN A 41 12.45 12.73 15.91
N ALA A 42 12.18 14.03 15.81
CA ALA A 42 13.21 15.03 15.63
C ALA A 42 14.22 14.97 16.78
N SER A 43 15.49 15.16 16.46
CA SER A 43 16.56 15.30 17.45
C SER A 43 16.82 16.77 17.75
N ALA A 44 17.63 17.04 18.78
CA ALA A 44 18.09 18.39 19.08
C ALA A 44 19.06 18.97 18.04
N SER A 45 19.43 18.22 16.99
CA SER A 45 20.37 18.65 15.94
C SER A 45 19.82 18.54 14.52
N MET A 46 18.84 17.65 14.29
CA MET A 46 18.37 17.27 12.97
C MET A 46 16.90 16.85 12.97
N VAL A 47 16.18 17.20 11.91
CA VAL A 47 14.81 16.80 11.60
C VAL A 47 14.76 16.14 10.21
N ILE A 48 13.96 15.09 10.08
CA ILE A 48 13.63 14.48 8.79
C ILE A 48 12.34 15.14 8.28
N THR A 49 12.27 15.46 7.00
CA THR A 49 11.08 16.03 6.35
C THR A 49 10.77 15.30 5.04
N GLY A 50 9.61 15.58 4.45
CA GLY A 50 9.37 15.29 3.04
C GLY A 50 10.06 16.33 2.14
N LEU A 51 9.81 16.24 0.82
CA LEU A 51 10.36 17.12 -0.21
C LEU A 51 10.21 18.62 0.14
N ALA A 52 11.28 19.39 -0.06
CA ALA A 52 11.39 20.82 0.21
C ALA A 52 11.04 21.23 1.66
N GLY A 53 11.42 20.41 2.65
CA GLY A 53 11.19 20.70 4.07
C GLY A 53 9.76 20.43 4.58
N ASP A 54 8.88 19.80 3.78
CA ASP A 54 7.47 19.61 4.14
C ASP A 54 7.28 18.44 5.14
N LEU A 55 6.95 18.78 6.40
CA LEU A 55 6.67 17.83 7.48
C LEU A 55 5.40 16.97 7.27
N THR A 56 4.57 17.30 6.27
CA THR A 56 3.33 16.56 5.94
C THR A 56 3.49 15.64 4.73
N ALA A 57 4.48 15.88 3.87
CA ALA A 57 4.77 15.13 2.65
C ALA A 57 5.51 13.79 2.91
N LEU A 58 5.12 13.10 3.97
CA LEU A 58 5.68 11.83 4.45
C LEU A 58 4.74 10.64 4.18
N ASN A 59 3.73 10.83 3.33
CA ASN A 59 2.72 9.84 2.96
C ASN A 59 2.71 9.69 1.42
N GLY A 60 2.54 8.47 0.93
CA GLY A 60 2.36 8.16 -0.49
C GLY A 60 1.09 7.32 -0.72
N THR A 61 0.77 6.99 -1.97
CA THR A 61 -0.32 6.06 -2.30
C THR A 61 0.22 4.68 -2.69
N ILE A 62 -0.66 3.69 -2.60
CA ILE A 62 -0.46 2.32 -3.10
C ILE A 62 -1.69 1.95 -3.93
N THR A 63 -1.48 1.26 -5.05
CA THR A 63 -2.56 0.74 -5.90
C THR A 63 -2.41 -0.76 -6.06
N PRO A 64 -2.98 -1.57 -5.15
CA PRO A 64 -2.82 -3.02 -5.19
C PRO A 64 -3.67 -3.70 -6.26
N GLY A 65 -3.09 -4.73 -6.87
CA GLY A 65 -3.83 -5.71 -7.67
C GLY A 65 -4.77 -6.55 -6.81
N THR A 66 -5.68 -7.29 -7.47
CA THR A 66 -6.62 -8.22 -6.79
C THR A 66 -5.90 -9.41 -6.12
N ASP A 67 -4.65 -9.64 -6.50
CA ASP A 67 -3.70 -10.61 -5.93
C ASP A 67 -2.76 -10.00 -4.88
N GLY A 68 -2.98 -8.75 -4.48
CA GLY A 68 -2.18 -8.05 -3.47
C GLY A 68 -0.80 -7.59 -3.93
N VAL A 69 -0.44 -7.74 -5.21
CA VAL A 69 0.82 -7.21 -5.77
C VAL A 69 0.71 -5.68 -5.89
N PHE A 70 1.73 -4.96 -5.44
CA PHE A 70 1.79 -3.49 -5.58
C PHE A 70 3.22 -2.95 -5.57
N GLU A 71 3.35 -1.72 -6.08
CA GLU A 71 4.46 -0.80 -5.85
C GLU A 71 3.87 0.49 -5.27
N SER A 72 4.53 1.10 -4.30
CA SER A 72 4.13 2.42 -3.75
C SER A 72 4.60 3.57 -4.63
N ASP A 73 3.97 4.74 -4.45
CA ASP A 73 4.62 6.00 -4.80
C ASP A 73 5.99 6.11 -4.13
N ALA A 74 6.90 6.85 -4.76
CA ALA A 74 8.17 7.22 -4.14
C ALA A 74 7.96 8.37 -3.15
N ILE A 75 8.42 8.19 -1.91
CA ILE A 75 8.46 9.24 -0.90
C ILE A 75 9.90 9.76 -0.83
N VAL A 76 10.07 11.06 -1.08
CA VAL A 76 11.35 11.75 -0.91
C VAL A 76 11.46 12.20 0.54
N LEU A 77 12.56 11.83 1.19
CA LEU A 77 12.91 12.20 2.56
C LEU A 77 14.17 13.05 2.55
N GLU A 78 14.14 14.16 3.28
CA GLU A 78 15.23 15.14 3.38
C GLU A 78 15.71 15.25 4.83
N SER A 79 17.02 15.38 5.05
CA SER A 79 17.63 15.60 6.37
C SER A 79 18.04 17.05 6.53
N HIS A 80 17.45 17.74 7.50
CA HIS A 80 17.69 19.15 7.79
C HIS A 80 18.26 19.36 9.18
N ILE A 81 19.12 20.36 9.36
CA ILE A 81 19.47 20.89 10.67
C ILE A 81 18.19 21.34 11.41
N ASN A 82 18.10 21.05 12.70
CA ASN A 82 17.06 21.60 13.56
C ASN A 82 17.54 22.93 14.17
N ASP A 83 17.26 24.05 13.51
CA ASP A 83 17.88 25.37 13.77
C ASP A 83 17.61 25.96 15.18
N ASN A 84 16.58 25.48 15.88
CA ASN A 84 16.24 25.93 17.24
C ASN A 84 16.66 24.94 18.34
N ASN A 85 17.22 23.79 17.97
CA ASN A 85 17.60 22.67 18.84
C ASN A 85 16.47 22.12 19.75
N ASP A 86 15.20 22.41 19.46
CA ASP A 86 14.05 21.87 20.18
C ASP A 86 13.46 20.66 19.43
N PRO A 87 13.58 19.44 19.95
CA PRO A 87 12.99 18.26 19.32
C PRO A 87 11.45 18.21 19.42
N ALA A 88 10.84 18.97 20.33
CA ALA A 88 9.38 19.01 20.48
C ALA A 88 8.71 19.99 19.51
N ASN A 89 9.43 21.00 19.03
CA ASN A 89 8.95 22.02 18.09
C ASN A 89 10.03 22.33 17.04
N PRO A 90 10.45 21.36 16.19
CA PRO A 90 11.62 21.52 15.33
C PRO A 90 11.46 22.68 14.34
N THR A 91 12.53 23.46 14.15
CA THR A 91 12.63 24.45 13.07
C THR A 91 13.46 23.85 11.94
N VAL A 92 12.83 23.62 10.78
CA VAL A 92 13.49 23.09 9.58
C VAL A 92 14.52 24.12 9.07
N GLY A 93 15.80 23.79 9.23
CA GLY A 93 16.94 24.59 8.78
C GLY A 93 17.45 24.18 7.40
N LEU A 94 18.76 24.36 7.17
CA LEU A 94 19.42 23.91 5.95
C LEU A 94 19.48 22.38 5.85
N LEU A 95 19.50 21.86 4.62
CA LEU A 95 19.85 20.47 4.34
C LEU A 95 21.23 20.13 4.94
N ALA A 96 21.38 18.90 5.41
CA ALA A 96 22.61 18.40 5.99
C ALA A 96 22.83 16.92 5.63
N PRO A 97 24.06 16.50 5.22
CA PRO A 97 24.35 15.11 4.90
C PRO A 97 24.14 14.19 6.09
N ALA A 98 23.44 13.07 5.85
CA ALA A 98 23.21 12.04 6.84
C ALA A 98 23.54 10.64 6.30
N ASN A 99 23.76 9.71 7.23
CA ASN A 99 23.72 8.28 6.98
C ASN A 99 22.30 7.78 7.27
N TRP A 100 21.62 7.28 6.25
CA TRP A 100 20.24 6.82 6.33
C TRP A 100 20.20 5.31 6.49
N THR A 101 19.69 4.83 7.62
CA THR A 101 19.50 3.42 7.93
C THR A 101 18.04 3.03 7.71
N LEU A 102 17.80 1.92 7.02
CA LEU A 102 16.47 1.30 6.96
C LEU A 102 16.25 0.46 8.23
N VAL A 103 15.28 0.84 9.07
CA VAL A 103 15.08 0.25 10.40
C VAL A 103 13.97 -0.80 10.41
N ASP A 104 12.87 -0.55 9.70
CA ASP A 104 11.76 -1.49 9.55
C ASP A 104 11.01 -1.26 8.23
N ALA A 105 10.40 -2.32 7.70
CA ALA A 105 9.45 -2.25 6.60
C ALA A 105 8.34 -3.28 6.82
N THR A 106 7.12 -2.79 6.98
CA THR A 106 5.95 -3.62 7.28
C THR A 106 4.86 -3.39 6.23
N VAL A 107 4.23 -4.48 5.80
CA VAL A 107 3.04 -4.48 4.94
C VAL A 107 1.96 -5.32 5.62
N THR A 108 0.72 -4.84 5.59
CA THR A 108 -0.46 -5.51 6.15
C THR A 108 -1.65 -5.46 5.18
N PHE A 109 -2.54 -6.44 5.35
CA PHE A 109 -3.84 -6.55 4.70
C PHE A 109 -4.89 -6.62 5.82
N ASP A 110 -5.81 -5.64 5.85
CA ASP A 110 -6.74 -5.38 6.97
C ASP A 110 -6.06 -5.42 8.35
N GLY A 111 -4.88 -4.81 8.45
CA GLY A 111 -4.08 -4.72 9.68
C GLY A 111 -3.29 -5.97 10.07
N SER A 112 -3.31 -7.04 9.25
CA SER A 112 -2.52 -8.27 9.48
C SER A 112 -1.50 -8.53 8.37
N ALA A 113 -0.27 -8.89 8.71
CA ALA A 113 0.73 -9.32 7.72
C ALA A 113 0.36 -10.68 7.11
N ASN A 114 0.49 -10.85 5.80
CA ASN A 114 0.29 -12.15 5.16
C ASN A 114 1.59 -12.97 5.24
N PRO A 115 1.57 -14.23 5.71
CA PRO A 115 2.80 -15.03 5.89
C PRO A 115 3.51 -15.42 4.58
N ALA A 116 2.85 -15.30 3.43
CA ALA A 116 3.41 -15.55 2.11
C ALA A 116 3.90 -14.27 1.39
N GLN A 117 3.90 -13.11 2.06
CA GLN A 117 4.32 -11.85 1.45
C GLN A 117 5.84 -11.77 1.18
N ALA A 118 6.21 -11.08 0.11
CA ALA A 118 7.58 -10.80 -0.30
C ALA A 118 7.74 -9.27 -0.43
N VAL A 119 8.01 -8.64 0.72
CA VAL A 119 8.20 -7.18 0.80
C VAL A 119 9.61 -6.82 0.36
N GLU A 120 9.71 -5.91 -0.60
CA GLU A 120 10.95 -5.32 -1.06
C GLU A 120 10.93 -3.80 -0.84
N VAL A 121 12.06 -3.23 -0.45
CA VAL A 121 12.24 -1.78 -0.30
C VAL A 121 13.30 -1.34 -1.30
N ASP A 122 12.97 -0.32 -2.08
CA ASP A 122 13.92 0.36 -2.97
C ASP A 122 14.25 1.74 -2.38
N VAL A 123 15.54 2.07 -2.33
CA VAL A 123 16.02 3.40 -1.95
C VAL A 123 16.96 3.92 -3.03
N ASN A 124 16.64 5.07 -3.59
CA ASN A 124 17.37 5.73 -4.69
C ASN A 124 17.50 4.90 -5.98
N GLY A 125 16.54 4.01 -6.26
CA GLY A 125 16.54 3.14 -7.46
C GLY A 125 17.36 1.86 -7.30
N ALA A 126 17.65 1.46 -6.06
CA ALA A 126 18.30 0.20 -5.73
C ALA A 126 17.63 -0.48 -4.52
N PRO A 127 17.51 -1.83 -4.49
CA PRO A 127 17.04 -2.55 -3.32
C PRO A 127 17.92 -2.32 -2.08
N LEU A 128 17.30 -2.12 -0.93
CA LEU A 128 17.97 -1.93 0.36
C LEU A 128 17.36 -2.87 1.42
N ALA A 129 18.18 -3.62 2.15
CA ALA A 129 17.69 -4.52 3.21
C ALA A 129 17.55 -3.80 4.56
N ILE A 130 16.74 -4.38 5.46
CA ILE A 130 16.65 -3.89 6.85
C ILE A 130 18.03 -3.96 7.52
N GLY A 131 18.48 -2.84 8.08
CA GLY A 131 19.80 -2.67 8.69
C GLY A 131 20.89 -2.12 7.75
N ASP A 132 20.66 -2.08 6.43
CA ASP A 132 21.58 -1.46 5.49
C ASP A 132 21.47 0.08 5.50
N GLN A 133 22.49 0.75 4.95
CA GLN A 133 22.62 2.21 4.98
C GLN A 133 22.94 2.84 3.61
N VAL A 134 22.33 4.01 3.36
CA VAL A 134 22.76 4.96 2.33
C VAL A 134 23.57 6.07 3.01
N GLN A 135 24.86 6.17 2.70
CA GLN A 135 25.80 7.04 3.44
C GLN A 135 25.99 8.42 2.81
N ASN A 136 26.16 9.43 3.66
CA ASN A 136 26.56 10.80 3.31
C ASN A 136 25.71 11.43 2.19
N VAL A 137 24.38 11.41 2.35
CA VAL A 137 23.43 12.08 1.46
C VAL A 137 22.41 12.92 2.25
N GLU A 138 22.00 14.04 1.68
CA GLU A 138 21.00 14.97 2.25
C GLU A 138 19.55 14.50 1.98
N THR A 139 19.38 13.56 1.04
CA THR A 139 18.08 13.16 0.51
C THR A 139 18.09 11.69 0.12
N ILE A 140 17.00 10.98 0.41
CA ILE A 140 16.70 9.65 -0.15
C ILE A 140 15.30 9.63 -0.77
N SER A 141 15.10 8.80 -1.78
CA SER A 141 13.80 8.49 -2.37
C SER A 141 13.49 7.03 -2.11
N ALA A 142 12.46 6.74 -1.32
CA ALA A 142 12.13 5.39 -0.88
C ALA A 142 10.78 4.90 -1.45
N LYS A 143 10.73 3.60 -1.77
CA LYS A 143 9.52 2.87 -2.18
C LYS A 143 9.41 1.55 -1.43
N ILE A 144 8.19 1.05 -1.31
CA ILE A 144 7.90 -0.29 -0.79
C ILE A 144 7.00 -1.05 -1.77
N SER A 145 7.32 -2.31 -2.00
CA SER A 145 6.64 -3.19 -2.95
C SER A 145 6.33 -4.53 -2.33
N GLN A 146 5.24 -5.16 -2.80
CA GLN A 146 4.91 -6.56 -2.54
C GLN A 146 4.98 -7.28 -3.88
N THR A 147 6.00 -8.13 -4.06
CA THR A 147 6.39 -8.67 -5.37
C THR A 147 5.78 -10.05 -5.69
N VAL A 148 5.16 -10.70 -4.71
CA VAL A 148 4.55 -12.03 -4.86
C VAL A 148 3.03 -11.97 -4.80
N ALA A 149 2.36 -12.55 -5.80
CA ALA A 149 0.91 -12.72 -5.82
C ALA A 149 0.43 -13.62 -4.67
N LEU A 150 -0.52 -13.11 -3.89
CA LEU A 150 -1.13 -13.77 -2.75
C LEU A 150 -2.50 -14.39 -3.13
N PRO A 151 -3.01 -15.36 -2.35
CA PRO A 151 -4.33 -15.93 -2.61
C PRO A 151 -5.43 -14.85 -2.52
N GLU A 152 -6.25 -14.71 -3.57
CA GLU A 152 -7.36 -13.75 -3.60
C GLU A 152 -8.35 -13.94 -2.42
N ALA A 153 -8.49 -15.17 -1.91
CA ALA A 153 -9.30 -15.46 -0.72
C ALA A 153 -8.74 -14.88 0.60
N GLU A 154 -7.48 -14.44 0.62
CA GLU A 154 -6.79 -13.86 1.77
C GLU A 154 -6.60 -12.34 1.67
N VAL A 155 -6.54 -11.78 0.45
CA VAL A 155 -6.26 -10.34 0.22
C VAL A 155 -7.27 -9.62 -0.69
N GLY A 156 -8.19 -10.35 -1.33
CA GLY A 156 -9.13 -9.80 -2.30
C GLY A 156 -10.12 -8.83 -1.65
N GLY A 157 -9.99 -7.54 -1.98
CA GLY A 157 -10.80 -6.47 -1.42
C GLY A 157 -10.38 -5.97 -0.04
N ALA A 158 -9.26 -6.47 0.49
CA ALA A 158 -8.68 -6.03 1.76
C ALA A 158 -8.07 -4.64 1.67
N THR A 159 -7.99 -3.95 2.81
CA THR A 159 -7.29 -2.69 2.99
C THR A 159 -5.79 -2.95 3.10
N VAL A 160 -5.00 -2.53 2.12
CA VAL A 160 -3.54 -2.64 2.22
C VAL A 160 -3.00 -1.44 3.00
N GLU A 161 -2.05 -1.68 3.90
CA GLU A 161 -1.26 -0.63 4.56
C GLU A 161 0.23 -0.99 4.45
N ALA A 162 1.07 0.01 4.23
CA ALA A 162 2.52 -0.17 4.13
C ALA A 162 3.23 0.93 4.91
N THR A 163 4.19 0.57 5.76
CA THR A 163 4.93 1.50 6.62
C THR A 163 6.42 1.24 6.52
N LEU A 164 7.18 2.32 6.33
CA LEU A 164 8.64 2.31 6.30
C LEU A 164 9.17 3.11 7.48
N THR A 165 10.10 2.53 8.25
CA THR A 165 10.82 3.25 9.31
C THR A 165 12.27 3.42 8.87
N VAL A 166 12.71 4.67 8.76
CA VAL A 166 14.12 5.02 8.53
C VAL A 166 14.67 5.85 9.69
N MET A 167 15.98 5.82 9.86
CA MET A 167 16.72 6.64 10.81
C MET A 167 17.82 7.38 10.04
N ALA A 168 17.98 8.67 10.27
CA ALA A 168 19.08 9.45 9.74
C ALA A 168 20.04 9.81 10.89
N ASP A 169 21.34 9.64 10.66
CA ASP A 169 22.41 10.10 11.56
C ASP A 169 23.28 11.15 10.84
N LEU A 170 23.46 12.31 11.46
CA LEU A 170 24.27 13.41 10.90
C LEU A 170 25.75 13.00 10.75
N VAL A 171 26.40 13.40 9.65
CA VAL A 171 27.82 13.12 9.33
C VAL A 171 28.77 14.18 9.91
#